data_AF-A0A4Y0BFQ3-F1
#
_entry.id   AF-A0A4Y0BFQ3-F1
#
_cell.length_a   1.000
_cell.length_b   1.000
_cell.length_c   1.000
_cell.angle_alpha   90.00
_cell.angle_beta   90.00
_cell.angle_gamma   90.00
#
_symmetry.space_group_name_H-M   'P 1'
#
loop_
_entity.id
_entity.type
_entity.pdbx_description
1 polymer ?
#
loop_
_entity_poly.entity_id
_entity_poly.type
_entity_poly.pdbx_seq_one_letter_code
_entity_poly.pdbx_strand_id
1 'polypeptide(L)'
;MAILQPLIASINSAVNVILLSMHREPGLNSSNISTTGPSLYMKELQDFIVRSWNTHILPFNDRAVIEEAGRNLAIRCIELFVQNLATIRPISFAGRQRLKADCHHLEGALKPIVADLSSLGKSFRLLRAIASLFTATPQELVEQTVEEGGVVPPYIVLFMLFGHAGNDMASPHVTAGWGNEKLLQWLESHSAERDRLELITGALQKYRSVIRQKNITQYDPVYPIVTSYLENVAKHLN
;
A
#
# COMPACT_ATOMS: atom_id res chain seq x y z
N MET A 1 18.73 -21.48 10.64
CA MET A 1 17.72 -20.87 9.75
C MET A 1 16.89 -21.87 8.92
N ALA A 2 17.45 -22.98 8.41
CA ALA A 2 16.77 -23.85 7.42
C ALA A 2 15.36 -24.39 7.80
N ILE A 3 15.09 -24.66 9.08
CA ILE A 3 13.80 -25.24 9.53
C ILE A 3 12.68 -24.20 9.64
N LEU A 4 13.02 -22.95 9.96
CA LEU A 4 12.04 -21.86 10.11
C LEU A 4 11.64 -21.24 8.76
N GLN A 5 12.51 -21.31 7.76
CA GLN A 5 12.29 -20.68 6.45
C GLN A 5 10.98 -21.13 5.77
N PRO A 6 10.63 -22.43 5.70
CA PRO A 6 9.36 -22.87 5.12
C PRO A 6 8.13 -22.34 5.88
N LEU A 7 8.21 -22.28 7.22
CA LEU A 7 7.13 -21.75 8.06
C LEU A 7 6.95 -20.25 7.83
N ILE A 8 8.04 -19.48 7.83
CA ILE A 8 8.00 -18.03 7.57
C ILE A 8 7.51 -17.75 6.15
N ALA A 9 7.94 -18.52 5.15
CA ALA A 9 7.44 -18.40 3.78
C ALA A 9 5.93 -18.67 3.70
N SER A 10 5.43 -19.71 4.39
CA SER A 10 4.00 -20.00 4.48
C SER A 10 3.21 -18.88 5.16
N ILE A 11 3.73 -18.31 6.25
CA ILE A 11 3.12 -17.18 6.95
C ILE A 11 3.07 -15.96 6.03
N ASN A 12 4.18 -15.62 5.36
CA ASN A 12 4.23 -14.51 4.41
C ASN A 12 3.23 -14.67 3.26
N SER A 13 3.11 -15.89 2.72
CA SER A 13 2.13 -16.17 1.67
C SER A 13 0.69 -15.94 2.15
N ALA A 14 0.35 -16.39 3.36
CA ALA A 14 -0.98 -16.18 3.93
C ALA A 14 -1.24 -14.69 4.25
N VAL A 15 -0.25 -13.98 4.79
CA VAL A 15 -0.32 -12.52 5.00
C VAL A 15 -0.61 -11.79 3.70
N ASN A 16 0.05 -12.17 2.60
CA ASN A 16 -0.19 -11.57 1.28
C ASN A 16 -1.64 -11.79 0.81
N VAL A 17 -2.16 -13.01 0.95
CA VAL A 17 -3.55 -13.34 0.58
C VAL A 17 -4.55 -12.54 1.42
N ILE A 18 -4.34 -12.46 2.74
CA ILE A 18 -5.23 -11.71 3.64
C ILE A 18 -5.18 -10.21 3.29
N LEU A 19 -4.00 -9.63 3.11
CA LEU A 19 -3.85 -8.22 2.74
C LEU A 19 -4.44 -7.90 1.35
N LEU A 20 -4.31 -8.81 0.38
CA LEU A 20 -4.95 -8.67 -0.93
C LEU A 20 -6.48 -8.62 -0.84
N SER A 21 -7.08 -9.28 0.17
CA SER A 21 -8.53 -9.21 0.40
C SER A 21 -9.02 -7.81 0.79
N MET A 22 -8.12 -6.88 1.15
CA MET A 22 -8.42 -5.45 1.37
C MET A 22 -9.13 -4.82 0.16
N HIS A 23 -8.81 -5.25 -1.06
CA HIS A 23 -9.46 -4.78 -2.29
C HIS A 23 -10.93 -5.24 -2.43
N ARG A 24 -11.38 -6.15 -1.55
CA ARG A 24 -12.76 -6.66 -1.49
C ARG A 24 -13.45 -6.25 -0.19
N GLU A 25 -12.83 -5.40 0.63
CA GLU A 25 -13.41 -4.95 1.89
C GLU A 25 -14.72 -4.18 1.62
N PRO A 26 -15.84 -4.61 2.23
CA PRO A 26 -17.14 -4.03 1.95
C PRO A 26 -17.22 -2.58 2.46
N GLY A 27 -17.82 -1.71 1.64
CA GLY A 27 -18.17 -0.35 2.06
C GLY A 27 -17.07 0.69 1.96
N LEU A 28 -15.84 0.36 1.52
CA LEU A 28 -14.77 1.35 1.34
C LEU A 28 -15.13 2.48 0.37
N ASN A 29 -16.04 2.22 -0.57
CA ASN A 29 -16.57 3.22 -1.52
C ASN A 29 -17.85 3.93 -1.01
N SER A 30 -18.35 3.59 0.17
CA SER A 30 -19.57 4.15 0.76
C SER A 30 -19.25 5.24 1.78
N SER A 31 -20.11 6.25 1.91
CA SER A 31 -20.03 7.26 2.98
C SER A 31 -20.45 6.73 4.35
N ASN A 32 -21.18 5.60 4.38
CA ASN A 32 -21.83 5.08 5.58
C ASN A 32 -21.02 3.99 6.28
N ILE A 33 -19.81 3.69 5.80
CA ILE A 33 -18.94 2.72 6.45
C ILE A 33 -18.57 3.22 7.86
N SER A 34 -18.68 2.32 8.85
CA SER A 34 -18.20 2.63 10.19
C SER A 34 -16.70 2.87 10.16
N THR A 35 -16.26 3.95 10.77
CA THR A 35 -14.84 4.23 11.00
C THR A 35 -14.33 3.64 12.33
N THR A 36 -15.18 2.94 13.08
CA THR A 36 -14.84 2.33 14.38
C THR A 36 -14.44 0.86 14.25
N GLY A 37 -13.31 0.48 14.85
CA GLY A 37 -12.78 -0.89 14.83
C GLY A 37 -12.02 -1.26 13.54
N PRO A 38 -11.47 -2.48 13.47
CA PRO A 38 -10.68 -2.94 12.32
C PRO A 38 -11.58 -3.43 11.17
N SER A 39 -11.16 -3.18 9.93
CA SER A 39 -11.74 -3.82 8.74
C SER A 39 -11.67 -5.35 8.81
N LEU A 40 -12.50 -6.06 8.04
CA LEU A 40 -12.59 -7.52 8.13
C LEU A 40 -11.25 -8.20 7.81
N TYR A 41 -10.60 -7.78 6.71
CA TYR A 41 -9.27 -8.30 6.37
C TYR A 41 -8.23 -8.02 7.48
N MET A 42 -8.34 -6.85 8.15
CA MET A 42 -7.41 -6.44 9.20
C MET A 42 -7.63 -7.26 10.49
N LYS A 43 -8.88 -7.55 10.82
CA LYS A 43 -9.22 -8.46 11.92
C LYS A 43 -8.70 -9.86 11.64
N GLU A 44 -8.91 -10.37 10.43
CA GLU A 44 -8.37 -11.67 10.01
C GLU A 44 -6.84 -11.69 10.08
N LEU A 45 -6.17 -10.63 9.66
CA LEU A 45 -4.72 -10.48 9.73
C LEU A 45 -4.22 -10.54 11.18
N GLN A 46 -4.84 -9.77 12.08
CA GLN A 46 -4.49 -9.76 13.51
C GLN A 46 -4.59 -11.17 14.11
N ASP A 47 -5.73 -11.80 13.90
CA ASP A 47 -6.05 -13.14 14.37
C ASP A 47 -5.07 -14.18 13.81
N PHE A 48 -4.78 -14.11 12.51
CA PHE A 48 -3.85 -15.01 11.83
C PHE A 48 -2.42 -14.85 12.34
N ILE A 49 -1.93 -13.61 12.42
CA ILE A 49 -0.56 -13.31 12.85
C ILE A 49 -0.33 -13.81 14.26
N VAL A 50 -1.21 -13.47 15.20
CA VAL A 50 -1.05 -13.83 16.61
C VAL A 50 -1.05 -15.35 16.78
N ARG A 51 -2.01 -16.04 16.15
CA ARG A 51 -2.07 -17.52 16.21
C ARG A 51 -0.83 -18.15 15.60
N SER A 52 -0.50 -17.78 14.36
CA SER A 52 0.59 -18.41 13.61
C SER A 52 1.93 -18.18 14.30
N TRP A 53 2.17 -16.98 14.83
CA TRP A 53 3.39 -16.66 15.54
C TRP A 53 3.52 -17.47 16.83
N ASN A 54 2.48 -17.48 17.67
CA ASN A 54 2.51 -18.18 18.96
C ASN A 54 2.58 -19.70 18.81
N THR A 55 1.92 -20.25 17.80
CA THR A 55 1.88 -21.71 17.59
C THR A 55 3.10 -22.23 16.85
N HIS A 56 3.60 -21.50 15.85
CA HIS A 56 4.60 -22.04 14.93
C HIS A 56 5.98 -21.41 15.02
N ILE A 57 6.15 -20.24 15.66
CA ILE A 57 7.45 -19.55 15.70
C ILE A 57 7.96 -19.38 17.12
N LEU A 58 7.11 -18.90 18.04
CA LEU A 58 7.49 -18.65 19.44
C LEU A 58 8.01 -19.89 20.21
N PRO A 59 7.58 -21.14 19.92
CA PRO A 59 8.09 -22.32 20.63
C PRO A 59 9.55 -22.67 20.34
N PHE A 60 10.20 -22.03 19.36
CA PHE A 60 11.61 -22.25 19.08
C PHE A 60 12.50 -21.60 20.15
N ASN A 61 13.70 -22.16 20.37
CA ASN A 61 14.59 -21.71 21.46
C ASN A 61 15.56 -20.59 21.06
N ASP A 62 15.82 -20.43 19.76
CA ASP A 62 16.80 -19.45 19.25
C ASP A 62 16.17 -18.05 19.16
N ARG A 63 16.35 -17.27 20.22
CA ARG A 63 15.78 -15.93 20.36
C ARG A 63 16.24 -14.97 19.26
N ALA A 64 17.52 -15.00 18.89
CA ALA A 64 18.06 -14.10 17.87
C ALA A 64 17.41 -14.38 16.51
N VAL A 65 17.25 -15.67 16.15
CA VAL A 65 16.58 -16.05 14.90
C VAL A 65 15.10 -15.70 14.92
N ILE A 66 14.42 -15.86 16.06
CA ILE A 66 12.99 -15.50 16.21
C ILE A 66 12.79 -13.98 16.11
N GLU A 67 13.64 -13.20 16.77
CA GLU A 67 13.59 -11.74 16.72
C GLU A 67 13.82 -11.22 15.29
N GLU A 68 14.81 -11.75 14.59
CA GLU A 68 15.08 -11.38 13.20
C GLU A 68 13.95 -11.81 12.26
N ALA A 69 13.39 -13.01 12.44
CA ALA A 69 12.22 -13.46 11.69
C ALA A 69 11.01 -12.56 11.95
N GLY A 70 10.83 -12.10 13.19
CA GLY A 70 9.73 -11.24 13.60
C GLY A 70 9.85 -9.84 13.01
N ARG A 71 11.06 -9.26 13.03
CA ARG A 71 11.37 -8.00 12.35
C ARG A 71 11.07 -8.08 10.86
N ASN A 72 11.54 -9.12 10.18
CA ASN A 72 11.33 -9.31 8.76
C ASN A 72 9.84 -9.50 8.40
N LEU A 73 9.10 -10.30 9.18
CA LEU A 73 7.66 -10.45 9.02
C LEU A 73 6.92 -9.13 9.21
N ALA A 74 7.26 -8.36 10.25
CA ALA A 74 6.62 -7.07 10.52
C ALA A 74 6.89 -6.04 9.41
N ILE A 75 8.14 -5.95 8.94
CA ILE A 75 8.51 -5.10 7.79
C ILE A 75 7.68 -5.51 6.56
N ARG A 76 7.59 -6.81 6.27
CA ARG A 76 6.85 -7.32 5.12
C ARG A 76 5.35 -6.99 5.20
N CYS A 77 4.75 -7.14 6.38
CA CYS A 77 3.34 -6.78 6.60
C CYS A 77 3.09 -5.30 6.29
N ILE A 78 3.99 -4.41 6.73
CA ILE A 78 3.87 -2.97 6.47
C ILE A 78 3.98 -2.67 4.98
N GLU A 79 4.98 -3.22 4.30
CA GLU A 79 5.19 -2.99 2.86
C GLU A 79 3.99 -3.44 2.03
N LEU A 80 3.51 -4.67 2.27
CA LEU A 80 2.34 -5.22 1.59
C LEU A 80 1.09 -4.40 1.88
N PHE A 81 0.87 -4.02 3.14
CA PHE A 81 -0.27 -3.22 3.54
C PHE A 81 -0.28 -1.88 2.80
N VAL A 82 0.85 -1.18 2.76
CA VAL A 82 0.97 0.13 2.10
C VAL A 82 0.76 0.01 0.59
N GLN A 83 1.30 -1.03 -0.06
CA GLN A 83 1.10 -1.26 -1.50
C GLN A 83 -0.37 -1.55 -1.85
N ASN A 84 -1.05 -2.38 -1.05
CA ASN A 84 -2.49 -2.64 -1.21
C ASN A 84 -3.28 -1.35 -0.99
N LEU A 85 -3.07 -0.67 0.13
CA LEU A 85 -3.77 0.55 0.52
C LEU A 85 -3.63 1.65 -0.55
N ALA A 86 -2.43 1.86 -1.08
CA ALA A 86 -2.16 2.90 -2.08
C ALA A 86 -2.89 2.67 -3.42
N THR A 87 -3.27 1.42 -3.71
CA THR A 87 -3.86 1.04 -5.00
C THR A 87 -5.38 0.87 -4.93
N ILE A 88 -5.99 1.11 -3.76
CA ILE A 88 -7.44 1.00 -3.56
C ILE A 88 -8.20 2.11 -4.26
N ARG A 89 -9.14 1.69 -5.09
CA ARG A 89 -10.23 2.49 -5.65
C ARG A 89 -11.34 1.56 -6.18
N PRO A 90 -12.60 2.00 -6.26
CA PRO A 90 -13.12 3.28 -5.77
C PRO A 90 -13.07 3.35 -4.24
N ILE A 91 -12.88 4.55 -3.70
CA ILE A 91 -12.81 4.77 -2.24
C ILE A 91 -13.44 6.11 -1.88
N SER A 92 -14.25 6.13 -0.81
CA SER A 92 -14.86 7.34 -0.27
C SER A 92 -13.94 8.01 0.76
N PHE A 93 -14.28 9.23 1.19
CA PHE A 93 -13.58 9.85 2.32
C PHE A 93 -13.71 9.02 3.61
N ALA A 94 -14.90 8.48 3.89
CA ALA A 94 -15.11 7.60 5.05
C ALA A 94 -14.29 6.31 4.95
N GLY A 95 -14.17 5.71 3.75
CA GLY A 95 -13.28 4.59 3.48
C GLY A 95 -11.80 4.93 3.73
N ARG A 96 -11.37 6.14 3.37
CA ARG A 96 -10.01 6.63 3.70
C ARG A 96 -9.78 6.75 5.19
N GLN A 97 -10.75 7.26 5.94
CA GLN A 97 -10.68 7.29 7.40
C GLN A 97 -10.64 5.87 8.00
N ARG A 98 -11.38 4.92 7.41
CA ARG A 98 -11.33 3.51 7.81
C ARG A 98 -9.94 2.90 7.61
N LEU A 99 -9.35 3.06 6.43
CA LEU A 99 -8.00 2.52 6.16
C LEU A 99 -6.90 3.24 6.97
N LYS A 100 -7.09 4.52 7.31
CA LYS A 100 -6.25 5.23 8.28
C LYS A 100 -6.34 4.62 9.69
N ALA A 101 -7.54 4.23 10.13
CA ALA A 101 -7.69 3.49 11.39
C ALA A 101 -7.01 2.11 11.32
N ASP A 102 -7.10 1.43 10.17
CA ASP A 102 -6.41 0.15 9.95
C ASP A 102 -4.88 0.25 10.07
N CYS A 103 -4.28 1.42 9.82
CA CYS A 103 -2.85 1.63 10.08
C CYS A 103 -2.53 1.39 11.57
N HIS A 104 -3.36 1.90 12.49
CA HIS A 104 -3.20 1.70 13.93
C HIS A 104 -3.52 0.26 14.35
N HIS A 105 -4.50 -0.36 13.68
CA HIS A 105 -4.80 -1.78 13.91
C HIS A 105 -3.65 -2.70 13.46
N LEU A 106 -2.96 -2.36 12.37
CA LEU A 106 -1.75 -3.06 11.94
C LEU A 106 -0.63 -2.92 12.98
N GLU A 107 -0.41 -1.72 13.52
CA GLU A 107 0.55 -1.55 14.63
C GLU A 107 0.21 -2.48 15.80
N GLY A 108 -1.07 -2.55 16.18
CA GLY A 108 -1.55 -3.47 17.21
C GLY A 108 -1.31 -4.94 16.87
N ALA A 109 -1.49 -5.33 15.61
CA ALA A 109 -1.24 -6.70 15.12
C ALA A 109 0.23 -7.11 15.23
N LEU A 110 1.15 -6.15 15.06
CA LEU A 110 2.59 -6.41 15.00
C LEU A 110 3.25 -6.37 16.38
N LYS A 111 2.69 -5.67 17.37
CA LYS A 111 3.23 -5.57 18.74
C LYS A 111 3.56 -6.92 19.42
N PRO A 112 2.73 -7.98 19.28
CA PRO A 112 3.06 -9.30 19.82
C PRO A 112 4.29 -9.95 19.20
N ILE A 113 4.68 -9.55 17.98
CA ILE A 113 5.87 -10.06 17.28
C ILE A 113 7.08 -9.16 17.56
N VAL A 114 6.89 -7.85 17.46
CA VAL A 114 7.93 -6.83 17.65
C VAL A 114 7.41 -5.81 18.65
N ALA A 115 7.88 -5.92 19.89
CA ALA A 115 7.42 -5.07 20.99
C ALA A 115 7.73 -3.58 20.75
N ASP A 116 8.95 -3.28 20.27
CA ASP A 116 9.35 -1.93 19.87
C ASP A 116 9.31 -1.78 18.34
N LEU A 117 8.18 -1.31 17.82
CA LEU A 117 8.00 -1.07 16.39
C LEU A 117 8.92 0.04 15.84
N SER A 118 9.42 0.94 16.69
CA SER A 118 10.35 1.99 16.24
C SER A 118 11.69 1.40 15.74
N SER A 119 12.07 0.23 16.25
CA SER A 119 13.23 -0.53 15.81
C SER A 119 13.17 -1.02 14.35
N LEU A 120 11.98 -0.96 13.71
CA LEU A 120 11.79 -1.27 12.29
C LEU A 120 12.21 -0.11 11.36
N GLY A 121 12.59 1.04 11.92
CA GLY A 121 13.19 2.14 11.17
C GLY A 121 12.28 2.70 10.07
N LYS A 122 12.76 2.67 8.81
CA LYS A 122 12.07 3.29 7.67
C LYS A 122 10.67 2.70 7.45
N SER A 123 10.48 1.39 7.63
CA SER A 123 9.19 0.74 7.40
C SER A 123 8.14 1.22 8.40
N PHE A 124 8.47 1.35 9.69
CA PHE A 124 7.51 1.90 10.65
C PHE A 124 7.22 3.38 10.39
N ARG A 125 8.23 4.19 10.04
CA ARG A 125 7.99 5.59 9.62
C ARG A 125 7.09 5.68 8.40
N LEU A 126 7.22 4.75 7.44
CA LEU A 126 6.36 4.67 6.27
C LEU A 126 4.89 4.44 6.67
N LEU A 127 4.62 3.48 7.56
CA LEU A 127 3.26 3.25 8.07
C LEU A 127 2.67 4.51 8.72
N ARG A 128 3.46 5.20 9.55
CA ARG A 128 3.05 6.44 10.23
C ARG A 128 2.76 7.57 9.23
N ALA A 129 3.61 7.73 8.21
CA ALA A 129 3.41 8.73 7.16
C ALA A 129 2.13 8.44 6.37
N ILE A 130 1.90 7.19 5.98
CA ILE A 130 0.70 6.79 5.23
C ILE A 130 -0.58 7.04 6.02
N ALA A 131 -0.59 6.78 7.33
CA ALA A 131 -1.75 7.07 8.18
C ALA A 131 -2.14 8.57 8.17
N SER A 132 -1.17 9.47 8.00
CA SER A 132 -1.42 10.91 7.85
C SER A 132 -1.89 11.25 6.43
N LEU A 133 -1.16 10.75 5.43
CA LEU A 133 -1.33 11.13 4.03
C LEU A 133 -2.60 10.56 3.39
N PHE A 134 -3.10 9.40 3.82
CA PHE A 134 -4.19 8.73 3.10
C PHE A 134 -5.53 9.50 3.11
N THR A 135 -5.68 10.42 4.07
CA THR A 135 -6.84 11.31 4.19
C THR A 135 -6.60 12.71 3.62
N ALA A 136 -5.41 12.99 3.10
CA ALA A 136 -5.05 14.26 2.50
C ALA A 136 -5.68 14.45 1.11
N THR A 137 -5.82 15.71 0.71
CA THR A 137 -6.16 16.08 -0.66
C THR A 137 -4.99 15.81 -1.61
N PRO A 138 -5.23 15.73 -2.94
CA PRO A 138 -4.14 15.59 -3.91
C PRO A 138 -3.03 16.64 -3.80
N GLN A 139 -3.38 17.89 -3.48
CA GLN A 139 -2.42 18.99 -3.31
C GLN A 139 -1.57 18.78 -2.06
N GLU A 140 -2.22 18.52 -0.92
CA GLU A 140 -1.54 18.25 0.35
C GLU A 140 -0.64 17.01 0.26
N LEU A 141 -1.06 15.97 -0.48
CA LEU A 141 -0.24 14.78 -0.74
C LEU A 141 1.09 15.16 -1.40
N VAL A 142 1.05 15.98 -2.45
CA VAL A 142 2.25 16.42 -3.17
C VAL A 142 3.12 17.31 -2.28
N GLU A 143 2.52 18.30 -1.60
CA GLU A 143 3.25 19.24 -0.74
C GLU A 143 4.00 18.51 0.40
N GLN A 144 3.37 17.50 1.01
CA GLN A 144 3.96 16.73 2.11
C GLN A 144 4.96 15.66 1.66
N THR A 145 5.11 15.42 0.35
CA THR A 145 5.97 14.35 -0.20
C THR A 145 6.89 14.82 -1.33
N VAL A 146 7.09 16.14 -1.44
CA VAL A 146 7.97 16.74 -2.46
C VAL A 146 9.46 16.62 -2.12
N GLU A 147 9.79 16.40 -0.84
CA GLU A 147 11.18 16.36 -0.36
C GLU A 147 11.91 15.11 -0.86
N GLU A 148 13.07 15.31 -1.49
CA GLU A 148 13.95 14.23 -1.95
C GLU A 148 14.38 13.34 -0.78
N GLY A 149 14.39 12.03 -1.00
CA GLY A 149 14.76 11.06 0.04
C GLY A 149 13.69 10.90 1.14
N GLY A 150 12.49 11.44 0.94
CA GLY A 150 11.35 11.27 1.83
C GLY A 150 11.04 9.80 2.18
N VAL A 151 10.33 9.61 3.29
CA VAL A 151 10.03 8.25 3.80
C VAL A 151 9.11 7.47 2.85
N VAL A 152 8.20 8.17 2.17
CA VAL A 152 7.20 7.57 1.28
C VAL A 152 7.75 7.48 -0.15
N PRO A 153 7.81 6.28 -0.75
CA PRO A 153 8.25 6.14 -2.13
C PRO A 153 7.34 6.91 -3.11
N PRO A 154 7.88 7.66 -4.07
CA PRO A 154 7.11 8.39 -5.09
C PRO A 154 6.03 7.58 -5.80
N TYR A 155 6.29 6.31 -6.14
CA TYR A 155 5.30 5.46 -6.81
C TYR A 155 4.06 5.19 -5.94
N ILE A 156 4.21 5.16 -4.61
CA ILE A 156 3.10 5.02 -3.66
C ILE A 156 2.24 6.27 -3.67
N VAL A 157 2.86 7.47 -3.65
CA VAL A 157 2.15 8.75 -3.74
C VAL A 157 1.36 8.83 -5.06
N LEU A 158 2.00 8.47 -6.16
CA LEU A 158 1.34 8.42 -7.47
C LEU A 158 0.14 7.47 -7.48
N PHE A 159 0.26 6.25 -6.94
CA PHE A 159 -0.89 5.35 -6.82
C PHE A 159 -2.02 5.94 -5.98
N MET A 160 -1.70 6.58 -4.84
CA MET A 160 -2.70 7.26 -4.00
C MET A 160 -3.42 8.39 -4.76
N LEU A 161 -2.71 9.16 -5.59
CA LEU A 161 -3.29 10.20 -6.44
C LEU A 161 -4.27 9.61 -7.47
N PHE A 162 -3.97 8.45 -8.08
CA PHE A 162 -4.94 7.73 -8.94
C PHE A 162 -6.21 7.31 -8.17
N GLY A 163 -6.13 7.14 -6.85
CA GLY A 163 -7.30 6.88 -5.99
C GLY A 163 -8.27 8.07 -5.90
N HIS A 164 -7.88 9.28 -6.32
CA HIS A 164 -8.75 10.45 -6.44
C HIS A 164 -9.32 10.64 -7.85
N ALA A 165 -8.83 9.87 -8.83
CA ALA A 165 -9.22 10.04 -10.22
C ALA A 165 -10.59 9.41 -10.52
N GLY A 166 -11.33 10.02 -11.44
CA GLY A 166 -12.55 9.47 -12.01
C GLY A 166 -12.32 8.24 -12.89
N ASN A 167 -13.42 7.63 -13.35
CA ASN A 167 -13.40 6.34 -14.04
C ASN A 167 -12.64 6.36 -15.38
N ASP A 168 -12.59 7.50 -16.07
CA ASP A 168 -11.88 7.62 -17.35
C ASP A 168 -10.36 7.56 -17.19
N MET A 169 -9.83 8.02 -16.05
CA MET A 169 -8.42 7.91 -15.68
C MET A 169 -8.21 6.63 -14.88
N ALA A 170 -8.16 5.51 -15.60
CA ALA A 170 -7.97 4.18 -15.02
C ALA A 170 -6.61 4.05 -14.31
N SER A 171 -6.54 3.20 -13.28
CA SER A 171 -5.27 2.91 -12.60
C SER A 171 -4.26 2.24 -13.53
N PRO A 172 -2.96 2.34 -13.24
CA PRO A 172 -1.93 1.78 -14.12
C PRO A 172 -2.09 0.29 -14.41
N HIS A 173 -2.41 -0.51 -13.39
CA HIS A 173 -2.66 -1.94 -13.56
C HIS A 173 -3.88 -2.24 -14.43
N VAL A 174 -4.98 -1.48 -14.28
CA VAL A 174 -6.19 -1.64 -15.11
C VAL A 174 -5.88 -1.31 -16.56
N THR A 175 -5.09 -0.26 -16.80
CA THR A 175 -4.63 0.10 -18.15
C THR A 175 -3.81 -1.01 -18.81
N ALA A 176 -2.99 -1.72 -18.02
CA ALA A 176 -2.22 -2.87 -18.46
C ALA A 176 -3.03 -4.18 -18.56
N GLY A 177 -4.33 -4.16 -18.23
CA GLY A 177 -5.20 -5.34 -18.23
C GLY A 177 -4.94 -6.30 -17.06
N TRP A 178 -4.44 -5.80 -15.93
CA TRP A 178 -4.07 -6.59 -14.75
C TRP A 178 -5.11 -6.43 -13.63
N GLY A 179 -5.28 -7.48 -12.84
CA GLY A 179 -5.93 -7.39 -11.53
C GLY A 179 -4.94 -6.96 -10.43
N ASN A 180 -5.45 -6.67 -9.23
CA ASN A 180 -4.63 -6.25 -8.08
C ASN A 180 -3.54 -7.29 -7.73
N GLU A 181 -3.87 -8.58 -7.77
CA GLU A 181 -2.91 -9.66 -7.51
C GLU A 181 -1.69 -9.58 -8.42
N LYS A 182 -1.91 -9.42 -9.73
CA LYS A 182 -0.84 -9.31 -10.73
C LYS A 182 -0.05 -8.01 -10.55
N LEU A 183 -0.69 -6.89 -10.16
CA LEU A 183 0.03 -5.66 -9.85
C LEU A 183 0.99 -5.86 -8.68
N LEU A 184 0.52 -6.44 -7.56
CA LEU A 184 1.34 -6.60 -6.37
C LEU A 184 2.50 -7.57 -6.63
N GLN A 185 2.24 -8.68 -7.32
CA GLN A 185 3.30 -9.59 -7.77
C GLN A 185 4.33 -8.90 -8.67
N TRP A 186 3.87 -8.02 -9.57
CA TRP A 186 4.73 -7.24 -10.42
C TRP A 186 5.58 -6.24 -9.61
N LEU A 187 4.99 -5.55 -8.62
CA LEU A 187 5.70 -4.64 -7.72
C LEU A 187 6.75 -5.36 -6.86
N GLU A 188 6.50 -6.60 -6.45
CA GLU A 188 7.48 -7.44 -5.74
C GLU A 188 8.69 -7.79 -6.62
N SER A 189 8.44 -8.12 -7.90
CA SER A 189 9.50 -8.53 -8.84
C SER A 189 10.23 -7.35 -9.50
N HIS A 190 9.68 -6.14 -9.47
CA HIS A 190 10.26 -4.94 -10.07
C HIS A 190 10.49 -3.89 -8.97
N SER A 191 11.65 -3.98 -8.32
CA SER A 191 12.05 -3.08 -7.24
C SER A 191 12.62 -1.74 -7.72
N ALA A 192 13.08 -1.67 -8.97
CA ALA A 192 13.58 -0.45 -9.58
C ALA A 192 12.46 0.59 -9.67
N GLU A 193 12.72 1.78 -9.13
CA GLU A 193 11.73 2.86 -9.14
C GLU A 193 11.36 3.27 -10.57
N ARG A 194 12.35 3.30 -11.46
CA ARG A 194 12.17 3.60 -12.89
C ARG A 194 11.06 2.77 -13.52
N ASP A 195 11.10 1.44 -13.37
CA ASP A 195 10.11 0.54 -13.97
C ASP A 195 8.70 0.86 -13.47
N ARG A 196 8.56 1.16 -12.17
CA ARG A 196 7.28 1.53 -11.53
C ARG A 196 6.75 2.85 -12.08
N LEU A 197 7.62 3.83 -12.31
CA LEU A 197 7.24 5.10 -12.93
C LEU A 197 6.92 4.94 -14.43
N GLU A 198 7.56 4.03 -15.14
CA GLU A 198 7.24 3.72 -16.54
C GLU A 198 5.83 3.13 -16.67
N LEU A 199 5.42 2.23 -15.76
CA LEU A 199 4.05 1.72 -15.68
C LEU A 199 3.03 2.86 -15.49
N ILE A 200 3.33 3.81 -14.59
CA ILE A 200 2.47 4.97 -14.32
C ILE A 200 2.42 5.91 -15.53
N THR A 201 3.56 6.14 -16.19
CA THR A 201 3.67 6.95 -17.40
C THR A 201 2.77 6.40 -18.52
N GLY A 202 2.81 5.08 -18.74
CA GLY A 202 1.95 4.41 -19.72
C GLY A 202 0.45 4.62 -19.44
N ALA A 203 0.06 4.62 -18.17
CA ALA A 203 -1.33 4.90 -17.76
C ALA A 203 -1.77 6.33 -18.13
N LEU A 204 -0.92 7.33 -17.88
CA LEU A 204 -1.20 8.72 -18.25
C LEU A 204 -1.28 8.91 -19.77
N GLN A 205 -0.41 8.25 -20.54
CA GLN A 205 -0.45 8.27 -21.99
C GLN A 205 -1.78 7.68 -22.50
N LYS A 206 -2.20 6.52 -21.96
CA LYS A 206 -3.49 5.92 -22.31
C LYS A 206 -4.65 6.83 -21.98
N TYR A 207 -4.63 7.49 -20.82
CA TYR A 207 -5.68 8.43 -20.43
C TYR A 207 -5.82 9.57 -21.44
N ARG A 208 -4.72 10.16 -21.93
CA ARG A 208 -4.77 11.18 -23.00
C ARG A 208 -5.44 10.65 -24.26
N SER A 209 -5.20 9.39 -24.64
CA SER A 209 -5.90 8.76 -25.76
C SER A 209 -7.41 8.61 -25.51
N VAL A 210 -7.82 8.22 -24.29
CA VAL A 210 -9.24 8.11 -23.91
C VAL A 210 -9.94 9.47 -24.01
N ILE A 211 -9.33 10.54 -23.51
CA ILE A 211 -9.88 11.90 -23.58
C ILE A 211 -10.12 12.33 -25.02
N ARG A 212 -9.15 12.08 -25.91
CA ARG A 212 -9.27 12.35 -27.35
C ARG A 212 -10.38 11.52 -28.00
N GLN A 213 -10.45 10.23 -27.71
CA GLN A 213 -11.43 9.32 -28.31
C GLN A 213 -12.86 9.65 -27.87
N LYS A 214 -13.05 10.06 -26.61
CA LYS A 214 -14.36 10.40 -26.05
C LYS A 214 -14.77 11.86 -26.29
N ASN A 215 -13.94 12.66 -26.97
CA ASN A 215 -14.14 14.11 -27.14
C ASN A 215 -14.42 14.84 -25.82
N ILE A 216 -13.75 14.41 -24.74
CA ILE A 216 -13.88 15.06 -23.43
C ILE A 216 -13.13 16.40 -23.48
N THR A 217 -13.79 17.47 -23.04
CA THR A 217 -13.29 18.84 -23.16
C THR A 217 -12.38 19.27 -22.00
N GLN A 218 -12.38 18.52 -20.89
CA GLN A 218 -11.60 18.82 -19.69
C GLN A 218 -10.97 17.55 -19.12
N TYR A 219 -9.70 17.64 -18.72
CA TYR A 219 -9.05 16.57 -17.98
C TYR A 219 -9.64 16.43 -16.58
N ASP A 220 -9.47 15.25 -15.99
CA ASP A 220 -9.72 15.00 -14.59
C ASP A 220 -8.91 16.00 -13.74
N PRO A 221 -9.48 16.62 -12.70
CA PRO A 221 -8.77 17.59 -11.87
C PRO A 221 -7.46 17.07 -11.26
N VAL A 222 -7.32 15.77 -11.04
CA VAL A 222 -6.09 15.17 -10.49
C VAL A 222 -5.00 14.96 -11.54
N TYR A 223 -5.35 14.87 -12.82
CA TYR A 223 -4.41 14.62 -13.91
C TYR A 223 -3.20 15.59 -13.95
N PRO A 224 -3.38 16.92 -13.90
CA PRO A 224 -2.24 17.84 -13.89
C PRO A 224 -1.36 17.68 -12.63
N ILE A 225 -1.94 17.32 -11.49
CA ILE A 225 -1.22 17.10 -10.23
C ILE A 225 -0.32 15.86 -10.36
N VAL A 226 -0.88 14.75 -10.85
CA VAL A 226 -0.14 13.49 -11.08
C VAL A 226 1.00 13.71 -12.07
N THR A 227 0.73 14.41 -13.18
CA THR A 227 1.73 14.65 -14.23
C THR A 227 2.88 15.52 -13.71
N SER A 228 2.56 16.61 -13.02
CA SER A 228 3.58 17.50 -12.42
C SER A 228 4.44 16.76 -11.38
N TYR A 229 3.82 15.98 -10.50
CA TYR A 229 4.56 15.19 -9.50
C TYR A 229 5.46 14.15 -10.17
N LEU A 230 4.95 13.41 -11.16
CA LEU A 230 5.73 12.42 -11.92
C LEU A 230 6.93 13.07 -12.63
N GLU A 231 6.73 14.20 -13.30
CA GLU A 231 7.80 14.94 -13.97
C GLU A 231 8.86 15.42 -12.99
N ASN A 232 8.44 15.88 -11.81
CA ASN A 232 9.36 16.30 -10.75
C ASN A 232 10.22 15.12 -10.27
N VAL A 233 9.59 13.99 -9.95
CA VAL A 233 10.30 12.78 -9.49
C VAL A 233 11.26 12.26 -10.58
N ALA A 234 10.82 12.22 -11.83
CA ALA A 234 11.63 11.73 -12.95
C ALA A 234 12.88 12.57 -13.20
N LYS A 235 12.88 13.87 -12.87
CA LYS A 235 14.07 14.73 -12.98
C LYS A 235 15.17 14.35 -11.99
N HIS A 236 14.79 13.85 -10.82
CA HIS A 236 15.72 13.48 -9.74
C HIS A 236 16.25 12.03 -9.86
N LEU A 237 15.77 11.27 -10.84
CA LEU A 237 16.23 9.91 -11.15
C LEU A 237 17.33 9.85 -12.22
N ASN A 238 17.57 10.97 -12.92
CA ASN A 238 18.62 11.10 -13.93
C ASN A 238 19.83 11.85 -13.36
#